data_AF-A0A497MLF5-F1
#
_entry.id   AF-A0A497MLF5-F1
#
_cell.length_a   1.000
_cell.length_b   1.000
_cell.length_c   1.000
_cell.angle_alpha   90.00
_cell.angle_beta   90.00
_cell.angle_gamma   90.00
#
_symmetry.space_group_name_H-M   'P 1'
#
loop_
_entity.id
_entity.type
_entity.pdbx_description
1 polymer ?
#
loop_
_entity_poly.entity_id
_entity_poly.type
_entity_poly.pdbx_seq_one_letter_code
_entity_poly.pdbx_strand_id
1 'polypeptide(L)'
;MLVRDELTLENLYKLVEHQVNVLDRLSSGPVSEKEWHETVKDIFLATGGFLSDRVRRAIRLMSEYGLHEDPYYVKQLYLMLIEEFPETVRFYMSRGWVRPSPPERPTTTLQEPRSLEESLTGGEFP
;
A
#
# COMPACT_ATOMS: atom_id res chain seq x y z
N MET A 1 2.75 -24.00 1.61
CA MET A 1 3.05 -22.72 0.91
C MET A 1 1.74 -21.94 0.82
N LEU A 2 1.32 -21.30 1.93
CA LEU A 2 0.04 -20.57 2.09
C LEU A 2 0.22 -19.12 2.58
N VAL A 3 1.46 -18.73 2.89
CA VAL A 3 1.79 -17.53 3.68
C VAL A 3 1.64 -16.21 2.92
N ARG A 4 1.54 -16.23 1.58
CA ARG A 4 1.58 -15.00 0.75
C ARG A 4 0.21 -14.39 0.49
N ASP A 5 -0.79 -15.21 0.18
CA ASP A 5 -2.14 -14.70 -0.11
C ASP A 5 -2.78 -14.15 1.17
N GLU A 6 -2.53 -14.81 2.31
CA GLU A 6 -2.92 -14.32 3.64
C GLU A 6 -2.31 -12.93 3.94
N LEU A 7 -1.02 -12.74 3.67
CA LEU A 7 -0.35 -11.44 3.91
C LEU A 7 -0.91 -10.32 3.05
N THR A 8 -1.30 -10.63 1.81
CA THR A 8 -1.86 -9.63 0.88
C THR A 8 -3.28 -9.23 1.23
N LEU A 9 -4.08 -10.19 1.71
CA LEU A 9 -5.41 -9.96 2.22
C LEU A 9 -5.34 -9.16 3.53
N GLU A 10 -4.45 -9.53 4.45
CA GLU A 10 -4.25 -8.85 5.74
C GLU A 10 -3.83 -7.38 5.54
N ASN A 11 -2.94 -7.11 4.59
CA ASN A 11 -2.54 -5.74 4.27
C ASN A 11 -3.68 -4.91 3.67
N LEU A 12 -4.56 -5.53 2.88
CA LEU A 12 -5.74 -4.86 2.34
C LEU A 12 -6.79 -4.59 3.43
N TYR A 13 -6.98 -5.53 4.36
CA TYR A 13 -7.83 -5.31 5.54
C TYR A 13 -7.31 -4.16 6.40
N LYS A 14 -6.01 -4.12 6.70
CA LYS A 14 -5.38 -3.03 7.45
C LYS A 14 -5.56 -1.68 6.74
N LEU A 15 -5.41 -1.66 5.42
CA LEU A 15 -5.63 -0.44 4.63
C LEU A 15 -7.07 0.05 4.75
N VAL A 16 -8.05 -0.84 4.59
CA VAL A 16 -9.48 -0.50 4.73
C VAL A 16 -9.81 -0.07 6.15
N GLU A 17 -9.26 -0.73 7.16
CA GLU A 17 -9.42 -0.35 8.56
C GLU A 17 -8.88 1.07 8.82
N HIS A 18 -7.69 1.40 8.30
CA HIS A 18 -7.16 2.76 8.36
C HIS A 18 -8.05 3.78 7.66
N GLN A 19 -8.61 3.44 6.49
CA GLN A 19 -9.54 4.29 5.76
C GLN A 19 -10.82 4.57 6.57
N VAL A 20 -11.41 3.54 7.18
CA VAL A 20 -12.59 3.70 8.04
C VAL A 20 -12.27 4.59 9.25
N ASN A 21 -11.15 4.36 9.93
CA ASN A 21 -10.74 5.16 11.08
C ASN A 21 -10.58 6.66 10.75
N VAL A 22 -10.05 6.97 9.56
CA VAL A 22 -9.95 8.35 9.07
C VAL A 22 -11.34 8.96 8.86
N LEU A 23 -12.25 8.22 8.23
CA LEU A 23 -13.62 8.68 7.99
C LEU A 23 -14.37 8.91 9.29
N ASP A 24 -14.26 8.00 10.26
CA ASP A 24 -14.90 8.14 11.57
C ASP A 24 -14.39 9.37 12.32
N ARG A 25 -13.08 9.64 12.26
CA ARG A 25 -12.51 10.85 12.87
C ARG A 25 -13.07 12.12 12.22
N LEU A 26 -13.09 12.19 10.90
CA LEU A 26 -13.63 13.35 10.17
C LEU A 26 -15.15 13.50 10.36
N SER A 27 -15.88 12.41 10.62
CA SER A 27 -17.32 12.45 10.88
C SER A 27 -17.67 13.14 12.21
N SER A 28 -16.72 13.20 13.15
CA SER A 28 -16.92 13.77 14.48
C SER A 28 -17.01 15.30 14.49
N GLY A 29 -16.74 15.97 13.36
CA GLY A 29 -16.88 17.41 13.19
C GLY A 29 -15.54 18.14 13.19
N PRO A 30 -15.48 19.37 13.73
CA PRO A 30 -14.26 20.19 13.75
C PRO A 30 -13.08 19.42 14.31
N VAL A 31 -11.91 19.62 13.72
CA VAL A 31 -10.67 18.98 14.15
C VAL A 31 -9.75 20.06 14.68
N SER A 32 -9.16 19.86 15.87
CA SER A 32 -8.18 20.81 16.41
C SER A 32 -6.90 20.80 15.57
N GLU A 33 -6.10 21.87 15.61
CA GLU A 33 -4.85 21.97 14.84
C GLU A 33 -3.87 20.81 15.10
N LYS A 34 -3.80 20.35 16.36
CA LYS A 34 -2.97 19.21 16.76
C LYS A 34 -3.48 17.91 16.12
N GLU A 35 -4.78 17.64 16.22
CA GLU A 35 -5.41 16.46 15.64
C GLU A 35 -5.42 16.50 14.11
N TRP A 36 -5.42 17.70 13.53
CA TRP A 36 -5.42 17.90 12.09
C TRP A 36 -4.13 17.38 11.47
N HIS A 37 -2.97 17.67 12.07
CA HIS A 37 -1.69 17.14 11.62
C HIS A 37 -1.64 15.61 11.63
N GLU A 38 -2.21 14.99 12.66
CA GLU A 38 -2.31 13.53 12.76
C GLU A 38 -3.29 12.98 11.71
N THR A 39 -4.44 13.64 11.54
CA THR A 39 -5.45 13.27 10.54
C THR A 39 -4.90 13.34 9.12
N VAL A 40 -4.11 14.37 8.79
CA VAL A 40 -3.45 14.48 7.47
C VAL A 40 -2.49 13.32 7.25
N LYS A 41 -1.67 12.96 8.24
CA LYS A 41 -0.77 11.79 8.14
C LYS A 41 -1.57 10.52 7.91
N ASP A 42 -2.64 10.31 8.66
CA ASP A 42 -3.49 9.13 8.53
C ASP A 42 -4.16 9.07 7.16
N ILE A 43 -4.60 10.19 6.59
CA ILE A 43 -5.13 10.27 5.22
C ILE A 43 -4.08 9.81 4.19
N PHE A 44 -2.82 10.25 4.32
CA PHE A 44 -1.76 9.82 3.42
C PHE A 44 -1.41 8.33 3.57
N LEU A 45 -1.43 7.80 4.80
CA LEU A 45 -1.21 6.37 5.05
C LEU A 45 -2.36 5.52 4.50
N ALA A 46 -3.60 5.93 4.74
CA ALA A 46 -4.83 5.28 4.26
C ALA A 46 -4.97 5.32 2.72
N THR A 47 -4.16 6.13 2.05
CA THR A 47 -4.08 6.20 0.59
C THR A 47 -2.79 5.63 0.00
N GLY A 48 -1.82 5.27 0.85
CA GLY A 48 -0.47 4.93 0.39
C GLY A 48 0.20 6.03 -0.44
N GLY A 49 -0.21 7.28 -0.23
CA GLY A 49 0.23 8.45 -1.01
C GLY A 49 -0.49 8.67 -2.34
N PHE A 50 -1.43 7.81 -2.73
CA PHE A 50 -2.24 7.96 -3.94
C PHE A 50 -3.51 8.77 -3.64
N LEU A 51 -3.38 10.09 -3.73
CA LEU A 51 -4.49 11.03 -3.61
C LEU A 51 -4.59 11.89 -4.87
N SER A 52 -5.80 12.15 -5.33
CA SER A 52 -6.00 13.11 -6.41
C SER A 52 -5.49 14.51 -6.04
N ASP A 53 -5.11 15.27 -7.06
CA ASP A 53 -4.67 16.67 -6.88
C ASP A 53 -5.75 17.54 -6.23
N ARG A 54 -7.02 17.20 -6.45
CA ARG A 54 -8.15 17.89 -5.83
C ARG A 54 -8.10 17.75 -4.31
N VAL A 55 -7.96 16.52 -3.80
CA VAL A 55 -7.89 16.29 -2.35
C VAL A 55 -6.62 16.86 -1.75
N ARG A 56 -5.47 16.70 -2.43
CA ARG A 56 -4.20 17.30 -1.96
C ARG A 56 -4.28 18.82 -1.85
N ARG A 57 -4.91 19.50 -2.81
CA ARG A 57 -5.15 20.94 -2.74
C ARG A 57 -6.10 21.31 -1.61
N ALA A 58 -7.19 20.56 -1.41
CA ALA A 58 -8.12 20.79 -0.31
C ALA A 58 -7.42 20.70 1.04
N ILE A 59 -6.65 19.63 1.29
CA ILE A 59 -5.88 19.46 2.53
C ILE A 59 -4.91 20.63 2.74
N ARG A 60 -4.19 21.06 1.70
CA ARG A 60 -3.27 22.20 1.79
C ARG A 60 -4.00 23.49 2.19
N LEU A 61 -5.11 23.81 1.54
CA LEU A 61 -5.90 25.00 1.85
C LEU A 61 -6.48 24.94 3.26
N MET A 62 -6.94 23.77 3.70
CA MET A 62 -7.44 23.59 5.06
C MET A 62 -6.36 23.80 6.12
N SER A 63 -5.12 23.40 5.86
CA SER A 63 -3.98 23.70 6.74
C SER A 63 -3.61 25.18 6.72
N GLU A 64 -3.55 25.80 5.53
CA GLU A 64 -3.09 27.19 5.37
C GLU A 64 -4.05 28.21 5.99
N TYR A 65 -5.35 27.96 5.89
CA TYR A 65 -6.40 28.89 6.34
C TYR A 65 -7.13 28.44 7.60
N GLY A 66 -6.69 27.38 8.27
CA GLY A 66 -7.34 26.91 9.50
C GLY A 66 -8.74 26.31 9.29
N LEU A 67 -9.12 25.94 8.06
CA LEU A 67 -10.49 25.51 7.73
C LEU A 67 -10.88 24.16 8.35
N HIS A 68 -9.92 23.44 8.94
CA HIS A 68 -10.15 22.19 9.66
C HIS A 68 -10.94 22.39 10.97
N GLU A 69 -11.02 23.62 11.47
CA GLU A 69 -11.88 23.98 12.61
C GLU A 69 -13.34 24.23 12.21
N ASP A 70 -13.62 24.34 10.90
CA ASP A 70 -14.98 24.57 10.40
C ASP A 70 -15.59 23.23 9.92
N PRO A 71 -16.73 22.80 10.52
CA PRO A 71 -17.35 21.51 10.23
C PRO A 71 -17.80 21.38 8.78
N TYR A 72 -18.08 22.49 8.08
CA TYR A 72 -18.44 22.47 6.67
C TYR A 72 -17.29 21.92 5.82
N TYR A 73 -16.07 22.45 6.00
CA TYR A 73 -14.92 22.03 5.19
C TYR A 73 -14.43 20.63 5.57
N VAL A 74 -14.51 20.27 6.85
CA VAL A 74 -14.24 18.89 7.29
C VAL A 74 -15.20 17.91 6.62
N LYS A 75 -16.50 18.24 6.57
CA LYS A 75 -17.49 17.43 5.87
C LYS A 75 -17.22 17.33 4.37
N GLN A 76 -16.78 18.41 3.73
CA GLN A 76 -16.39 18.37 2.31
C GLN A 76 -15.20 17.43 2.09
N LEU A 77 -14.19 17.47 2.96
CA LEU A 77 -13.06 16.55 2.89
C LEU A 77 -13.48 15.10 3.10
N TYR A 78 -14.34 14.83 4.07
CA TYR A 78 -14.94 13.51 4.30
C TYR A 78 -15.61 12.96 3.04
N LEU A 79 -16.46 13.76 2.38
CA LEU A 79 -17.14 13.34 1.15
C LEU A 79 -16.16 13.06 0.01
N MET A 80 -15.12 13.89 -0.15
CA MET A 80 -14.08 13.64 -1.15
C MET A 80 -13.32 12.33 -0.89
N LEU A 81 -13.03 12.01 0.37
CA LEU A 81 -12.29 10.79 0.72
C LEU A 81 -13.14 9.52 0.55
N ILE A 82 -14.46 9.59 0.77
CA ILE A 82 -15.39 8.48 0.47
C ILE A 82 -15.32 8.08 -1.01
N GLU A 83 -15.17 9.04 -1.90
CA GLU A 83 -15.07 8.77 -3.34
C GLU A 83 -13.69 8.18 -3.71
N GLU A 84 -12.63 8.62 -3.03
CA GLU A 84 -11.24 8.27 -3.36
C GLU A 84 -10.78 6.94 -2.75
N PHE A 85 -11.18 6.62 -1.52
CA PHE A 85 -10.72 5.41 -0.82
C PHE A 85 -11.05 4.11 -1.57
N PRO A 86 -12.26 3.93 -2.14
CA PRO A 86 -12.54 2.76 -2.98
C PRO A 86 -11.64 2.68 -4.22
N GLU A 87 -11.29 3.81 -4.83
CA GLU A 87 -10.37 3.84 -5.97
C GLU A 87 -8.96 3.43 -5.58
N THR A 88 -8.49 3.88 -4.42
CA THR A 88 -7.22 3.41 -3.86
C THR A 88 -7.23 1.90 -3.67
N VAL A 89 -8.28 1.34 -3.07
CA VAL A 89 -8.40 -0.12 -2.88
C VAL A 89 -8.39 -0.85 -4.23
N ARG A 90 -9.15 -0.37 -5.21
CA ARG A 90 -9.15 -0.92 -6.59
C ARG A 90 -7.77 -0.83 -7.24
N PHE A 91 -7.05 0.26 -7.03
CA PHE A 91 -5.69 0.43 -7.52
C PHE A 91 -4.73 -0.58 -6.91
N TYR A 92 -4.78 -0.80 -5.59
CA TYR A 92 -3.96 -1.80 -4.90
C TYR A 92 -4.29 -3.23 -5.34
N MET A 93 -5.58 -3.54 -5.54
CA MET A 93 -6.01 -4.84 -6.08
C MET A 93 -5.53 -5.06 -7.51
N SER A 94 -5.66 -4.06 -8.39
CA SER A 94 -5.34 -4.19 -9.83
C SER A 94 -3.85 -4.15 -10.15
N ARG A 95 -3.05 -3.38 -9.40
CA ARG A 95 -1.61 -3.25 -9.65
C ARG A 95 -0.78 -4.43 -9.18
N GLY A 96 -1.36 -5.40 -8.48
CA GLY A 96 -0.60 -6.55 -8.00
C GLY A 96 0.69 -6.11 -7.30
N TRP A 97 0.59 -5.26 -6.27
CA TRP A 97 1.63 -5.32 -5.22
C TRP A 97 1.57 -6.68 -4.49
N VAL A 98 0.54 -7.48 -4.79
CA VAL A 98 0.62 -8.92 -5.06
C VAL A 98 1.34 -9.16 -6.40
N ARG A 99 2.67 -9.02 -6.45
CA ARG A 99 3.38 -9.57 -7.62
C ARG A 99 3.28 -11.08 -7.48
N PRO A 100 2.68 -11.84 -8.43
CA PRO A 100 3.11 -13.22 -8.55
C PRO A 100 4.64 -13.17 -8.69
N SER A 101 5.35 -13.95 -7.89
CA SER A 101 6.81 -14.07 -7.99
C SER A 101 7.22 -14.08 -9.47
N PRO A 102 8.36 -13.48 -9.85
CA PRO A 102 8.88 -13.72 -11.18
C PRO A 102 8.84 -15.24 -11.41
N PRO A 103 8.39 -15.71 -12.58
CA PRO A 103 8.31 -17.14 -12.84
C PRO A 103 9.63 -17.72 -12.39
N GLU A 104 9.59 -18.68 -11.45
CA GLU A 104 10.78 -19.36 -10.98
C GLU A 104 11.57 -19.69 -12.22
N ARG A 105 12.75 -19.07 -12.37
CA ARG A 105 13.66 -19.49 -13.43
C ARG A 105 13.77 -20.99 -13.22
N PRO A 106 13.50 -21.84 -14.23
CA PRO A 106 13.73 -23.25 -14.04
C PRO A 106 15.17 -23.37 -13.56
N THR A 107 15.36 -23.99 -12.40
CA THR A 107 16.68 -24.30 -11.86
C THR A 107 17.29 -25.37 -12.76
N THR A 108 17.62 -25.02 -14.01
CA THR A 108 18.64 -25.67 -14.80
C THR A 108 19.96 -25.32 -14.13
N THR A 109 20.75 -26.23 -13.58
CA THR A 109 20.86 -27.67 -13.84
C THR A 109 21.28 -28.37 -12.55
N LEU A 110 20.48 -29.33 -12.05
CA LEU A 110 21.05 -30.46 -11.32
C LEU A 110 21.95 -31.17 -12.34
N GLN A 111 23.26 -30.98 -12.25
CA GLN A 111 24.18 -31.91 -12.88
C GLN A 111 23.94 -33.27 -12.23
N GLU A 112 23.59 -34.27 -13.04
CA GLU A 112 23.57 -35.65 -12.59
C GLU A 112 24.96 -35.98 -12.01
N PRO A 113 25.06 -36.63 -10.83
CA PRO A 113 26.34 -36.98 -10.26
C PRO A 113 27.06 -37.93 -11.22
N ARG A 114 28.19 -37.48 -11.77
CA ARG A 114 29.07 -38.35 -12.56
C ARG A 114 29.66 -39.43 -11.66
N SER A 115 29.83 -40.63 -12.20
CA SER A 115 30.50 -41.70 -11.46
C SER A 115 31.97 -41.31 -11.24
N LEU A 116 32.52 -41.72 -10.08
CA LEU A 116 33.91 -41.46 -9.70
C LEU A 116 34.93 -42.03 -10.71
N GLU A 117 34.54 -43.05 -11.48
CA GLU A 117 35.39 -43.75 -12.45
C GLU A 117 35.68 -42.90 -13.70
N GLU A 118 34.74 -42.06 -14.13
CA GLU A 118 34.93 -41.12 -15.24
C GLU A 118 35.83 -39.94 -14.86
N SER A 119 35.95 -39.63 -13.57
CA SER A 119 36.71 -38.46 -13.09
C SER A 119 38.21 -38.72 -12.96
N LEU A 120 38.63 -39.99 -12.98
CA LEU A 120 40.02 -40.41 -12.74
C LEU A 120 40.78 -40.85 -14.01
N THR A 121 40.13 -40.88 -15.17
CA THR A 121 40.75 -41.31 -16.45
C THR A 121 41.06 -40.16 -17.41
N GLY A 122 40.68 -38.92 -17.09
CA GLY A 122 40.92 -37.73 -17.92
C GLY A 122 42.13 -36.90 -17.49
N GLY A 123 43.28 -37.54 -17.24
CA GLY A 123 44.54 -36.83 -17.08
C GLY A 123 45.20 -36.60 -18.43
N GLU A 124 45.35 -35.34 -18.84
CA GLU A 124 46.52 -34.86 -19.60
C GLU A 124 46.73 -33.37 -19.25
N PHE A 125 47.80 -33.14 -18.48
CA PHE A 125 48.36 -31.82 -18.16
C PHE A 125 49.02 -31.22 -19.40
N PRO A 126 48.86 -29.91 -19.66
CA PRO A 126 49.94 -29.07 -20.14
C PRO A 126 50.70 -28.37 -19.00
#